data_AF-A0A7C5G873-F1
#
_entry.id   AF-A0A7C5G873-F1
#
_cell.length_a   1.000
_cell.length_b   1.000
_cell.length_c   1.000
_cell.angle_alpha   90.00
_cell.angle_beta   90.00
_cell.angle_gamma   90.00
#
_symmetry.space_group_name_H-M   'P 1'
#
loop_
_entity.id
_entity.type
_entity.pdbx_description
1 polymer ?
#
loop_
_entity_poly.entity_id
_entity_poly.type
_entity_poly.pdbx_seq_one_letter_code
_entity_poly.pdbx_strand_id
1 'polypeptide(L)'
;MKSTILTTLVIIILGIFNNVSAQAIEYDPSRHCYLDPSTQECLPNTILSALPFLRIVPDARGAALGDAGIAISPDPSEMHFNAAKLAMSEKEFELSTTYTPWLKNLGLNDIYLAYLSGYNKFDKLQAIGYSIRFFSLGEIEYRNDQSDITGTGNPSEFEAAIAYSRKLSD
;
A
#
# COMPACT_ATOMS: atom_id res chain seq x y z
N MET A 1 28.59 -1.09 47.48
CA MET A 1 27.36 -1.53 48.19
C MET A 1 26.12 -0.68 47.91
N LYS A 2 26.22 0.65 47.74
CA LYS A 2 25.05 1.51 47.44
C LYS A 2 24.48 1.37 46.00
N SER A 3 25.33 1.07 45.01
CA SER A 3 24.91 0.96 43.59
C SER A 3 24.09 -0.31 43.30
N THR A 4 24.39 -1.43 43.97
CA THR A 4 23.72 -2.72 43.76
C THR A 4 22.30 -2.78 44.35
N ILE A 5 22.05 -2.00 45.41
CA ILE A 5 20.72 -1.88 46.05
C ILE A 5 19.80 -0.99 45.20
N LEU A 6 20.35 0.05 44.55
CA LEU A 6 19.57 0.92 43.69
C LEU A 6 19.14 0.22 42.38
N THR A 7 20.01 -0.60 41.80
CA THR A 7 19.67 -1.40 40.60
C THR A 7 18.66 -2.52 40.88
N THR A 8 18.70 -3.14 42.06
CA THR A 8 17.68 -4.13 42.46
C THR A 8 16.34 -3.47 42.80
N LEU A 9 16.32 -2.27 43.37
CA LEU A 9 15.08 -1.52 43.63
C LEU A 9 14.39 -1.08 42.32
N VAL A 10 15.15 -0.66 41.31
CA VAL A 10 14.62 -0.25 40.00
C VAL A 10 13.99 -1.44 39.24
N ILE A 11 14.57 -2.64 39.35
CA ILE A 11 14.02 -3.86 38.72
C ILE A 11 12.71 -4.30 39.42
N ILE A 12 12.59 -4.09 40.74
CA ILE A 12 11.36 -4.41 41.49
C ILE A 12 10.25 -3.39 41.19
N ILE A 13 10.59 -2.12 40.98
CA ILE A 13 9.62 -1.06 40.65
C ILE A 13 9.06 -1.22 39.21
N LEU A 14 9.83 -1.79 38.28
CA LEU A 14 9.35 -2.12 36.93
C LEU A 14 8.41 -3.35 36.87
N GLY A 15 8.25 -4.10 37.97
CA GLY A 15 7.50 -5.36 37.99
C GLY A 15 6.04 -5.30 38.44
N ILE A 16 5.51 -4.14 38.88
CA ILE A 16 4.25 -4.09 39.65
C ILE A 16 3.04 -3.51 38.88
N PHE A 17 3.15 -3.24 37.59
CA PHE A 17 1.96 -2.84 36.79
C PHE A 17 1.75 -3.75 35.60
N ASN A 18 0.96 -4.80 35.78
CA ASN A 18 0.27 -5.50 34.68
C ASN A 18 -0.97 -6.22 35.24
N ASN A 19 -2.08 -5.48 35.41
CA ASN A 19 -3.38 -6.10 35.20
C ASN A 19 -3.65 -6.02 33.70
N VAL A 20 -3.09 -6.97 32.95
CA VAL A 20 -3.45 -7.16 31.55
C VAL A 20 -4.81 -7.85 31.54
N SER A 21 -5.86 -7.07 31.33
CA SER A 21 -7.13 -7.61 30.86
C SER A 21 -6.91 -8.10 29.43
N ALA A 22 -6.51 -9.36 29.28
CA ALA A 22 -6.41 -9.98 27.97
C ALA A 22 -7.83 -10.15 27.41
N GLN A 23 -8.22 -9.29 26.47
CA GLN A 23 -9.34 -9.59 25.58
C GLN A 23 -8.81 -10.59 24.54
N ALA A 24 -8.94 -11.87 24.84
CA ALA A 24 -8.51 -12.93 23.95
C ALA A 24 -9.54 -13.10 22.83
N ILE A 25 -9.05 -13.20 21.60
CA ILE A 25 -9.86 -13.58 20.45
C ILE A 25 -10.21 -15.07 20.60
N GLU A 26 -11.49 -15.39 20.73
CA GLU A 26 -11.99 -16.77 20.89
C GLU A 26 -12.37 -17.35 19.53
N TYR A 27 -11.97 -18.58 19.22
CA TYR A 27 -12.40 -19.29 18.01
C TYR A 27 -13.67 -20.09 18.28
N ASP A 28 -14.73 -19.82 17.53
CA ASP A 28 -15.99 -20.58 17.59
C ASP A 28 -15.97 -21.73 16.56
N PRO A 29 -15.91 -22.99 17.01
CA PRO A 29 -15.89 -24.16 16.11
C PRO A 29 -17.22 -24.41 15.39
N SER A 30 -18.33 -23.84 15.85
CA SER A 30 -19.63 -23.97 15.18
C SER A 30 -19.77 -23.02 13.99
N ARG A 31 -19.27 -21.79 14.15
CA ARG A 31 -19.31 -20.73 13.12
C ARG A 31 -18.05 -20.67 12.26
N HIS A 32 -17.03 -21.47 12.56
CA HIS A 32 -15.73 -21.50 11.89
C HIS A 32 -15.05 -20.12 11.81
N CYS A 33 -15.22 -19.29 12.84
CA CYS A 33 -14.77 -17.90 12.84
C CYS A 33 -14.19 -17.51 14.21
N TYR A 34 -13.37 -16.46 14.21
CA TYR A 34 -12.91 -15.82 15.45
C TYR A 34 -13.95 -14.79 15.91
N LEU A 35 -14.25 -14.73 17.20
CA LEU A 35 -15.25 -13.83 17.79
C LEU A 35 -14.61 -12.53 18.30
N ASP A 36 -15.32 -11.42 18.11
CA ASP A 36 -15.00 -10.16 18.78
C ASP A 36 -15.30 -10.29 20.29
N PRO A 37 -14.35 -9.93 21.18
CA PRO A 37 -14.52 -10.07 22.63
C PRO A 37 -15.66 -9.23 23.24
N SER A 38 -16.10 -8.18 22.54
CA SER A 38 -17.12 -7.24 23.02
C SER A 38 -18.52 -7.52 22.45
N THR A 39 -18.61 -7.97 21.19
CA THR A 39 -19.91 -8.19 20.51
C THR A 39 -20.27 -9.67 20.33
N GLN A 40 -19.33 -10.61 20.53
CA GLN A 40 -19.50 -12.04 20.24
C GLN A 40 -19.93 -12.34 18.79
N GLU A 41 -19.63 -11.42 17.88
CA GLU A 41 -19.84 -11.59 16.45
C GLU A 41 -18.56 -12.11 15.78
N CYS A 42 -18.71 -12.80 14.65
CA CYS A 42 -17.56 -13.21 13.87
C CYS A 42 -16.77 -11.99 13.38
N LEU A 43 -15.51 -11.90 13.76
CA LEU A 43 -14.57 -10.94 13.20
C LEU A 43 -14.50 -11.15 11.68
N PRO A 44 -14.64 -10.09 10.88
CA PRO A 44 -14.47 -10.19 9.44
C PRO A 44 -13.04 -10.62 9.13
N ASN A 45 -12.88 -11.68 8.34
CA ASN A 45 -11.58 -12.12 7.82
C ASN A 45 -11.12 -11.18 6.70
N THR A 46 -10.80 -9.94 7.06
CA THR A 46 -10.31 -8.94 6.13
C THR A 46 -8.82 -9.14 5.88
N ILE A 47 -8.43 -9.14 4.60
CA ILE A 47 -7.02 -9.19 4.23
C ILE A 47 -6.45 -7.79 4.40
N LEU A 48 -5.73 -7.56 5.49
CA LEU A 48 -5.02 -6.31 5.72
C LEU A 48 -3.71 -6.32 4.94
N SER A 49 -3.65 -5.56 3.84
CA SER A 49 -2.40 -5.25 3.15
C SER A 49 -1.75 -4.03 3.80
N ALA A 50 -0.43 -4.07 4.04
CA ALA A 50 0.28 -2.94 4.63
C ALA A 50 0.25 -1.66 3.76
N LEU A 51 0.20 -1.80 2.42
CA LEU A 51 0.26 -0.70 1.45
C LEU A 51 -0.85 -0.84 0.39
N PRO A 52 -2.10 -0.44 0.70
CA PRO A 52 -3.23 -0.63 -0.21
C PRO A 52 -3.13 0.20 -1.50
N PHE A 53 -2.43 1.34 -1.51
CA PHE A 53 -2.28 2.19 -2.69
C PHE A 53 -1.54 1.52 -3.86
N LEU A 54 -0.74 0.48 -3.58
CA LEU A 54 -0.08 -0.32 -4.62
C LEU A 54 -1.09 -1.07 -5.50
N ARG A 55 -2.29 -1.33 -4.99
CA ARG A 55 -3.37 -2.00 -5.72
C ARG A 55 -4.17 -1.07 -6.61
N ILE A 56 -4.02 0.24 -6.46
CA ILE A 56 -4.73 1.20 -7.31
C ILE A 56 -4.05 1.22 -8.68
N VAL A 57 -4.84 1.03 -9.73
CA VAL A 57 -4.36 1.08 -11.11
C VAL A 57 -3.90 2.49 -11.44
N PRO A 58 -2.62 2.70 -11.78
CA PRO A 58 -2.09 4.02 -12.00
C PRO A 58 -2.13 4.48 -13.46
N ASP A 59 -2.67 3.63 -14.36
CA ASP A 59 -2.70 3.86 -15.80
C ASP A 59 -4.13 3.98 -16.33
N ALA A 60 -4.33 4.88 -17.30
CA ALA A 60 -5.64 5.15 -17.88
C ALA A 60 -6.13 4.03 -18.80
N ARG A 61 -5.24 3.36 -19.54
CA ARG A 61 -5.61 2.32 -20.51
C ARG A 61 -6.06 1.04 -19.81
N GLY A 62 -5.29 0.55 -18.84
CA GLY A 62 -5.65 -0.58 -18.00
C GLY A 62 -6.90 -0.30 -17.15
N ALA A 63 -7.01 0.91 -16.60
CA ALA A 63 -8.20 1.30 -15.82
C ALA A 63 -9.47 1.35 -16.68
N ALA A 64 -9.42 1.89 -17.91
CA ALA A 64 -10.56 1.93 -18.83
C ALA A 64 -11.03 0.54 -19.26
N LEU A 65 -10.16 -0.46 -19.19
CA LEU A 65 -10.47 -1.86 -19.48
C LEU A 65 -10.90 -2.66 -18.25
N GLY A 66 -11.16 -1.99 -17.12
CA GLY A 66 -11.57 -2.65 -15.88
C GLY A 66 -10.43 -3.41 -15.22
N ASP A 67 -9.25 -2.79 -15.11
CA ASP A 67 -8.05 -3.38 -14.48
C ASP A 67 -7.48 -4.58 -15.27
N ALA A 68 -7.67 -4.58 -16.59
CA ALA A 68 -7.27 -5.67 -17.48
C ALA A 68 -5.91 -5.41 -18.19
N GLY A 69 -4.93 -4.83 -17.48
CA GLY A 69 -3.64 -4.44 -18.07
C GLY A 69 -2.73 -5.60 -18.46
N ILE A 70 -2.93 -6.80 -17.90
CA ILE A 70 -2.08 -7.96 -18.21
C ILE A 70 -2.28 -8.46 -19.65
N ALA A 71 -3.50 -8.35 -20.20
CA ALA A 71 -3.88 -8.96 -21.48
C ALA A 71 -3.69 -8.03 -22.71
N ILE A 72 -3.17 -6.82 -22.51
CA ILE A 72 -3.00 -5.84 -23.59
C ILE A 72 -1.57 -5.80 -24.13
N SER A 73 -1.34 -5.09 -25.24
CA SER A 73 0.01 -4.91 -25.78
C SER A 73 0.93 -4.21 -24.76
N PRO A 74 2.24 -4.54 -24.72
CA PRO A 74 3.16 -3.92 -23.77
C PRO A 74 3.23 -2.41 -23.94
N ASP A 75 3.27 -1.70 -22.81
CA ASP A 75 3.52 -0.27 -22.70
C ASP A 75 4.23 0.02 -21.35
N PRO A 76 4.57 1.28 -21.00
CA PRO A 76 5.24 1.56 -19.73
C PRO A 76 4.42 1.21 -18.48
N SER A 77 3.09 1.17 -18.57
CA SER A 77 2.22 0.84 -17.43
C SER A 77 2.37 -0.59 -16.96
N GLU A 78 2.99 -1.46 -17.76
CA GLU A 78 3.31 -2.84 -17.41
C GLU A 78 4.22 -2.95 -16.18
N MET A 79 4.90 -1.87 -15.77
CA MET A 79 5.56 -1.81 -14.47
C MET A 79 4.61 -2.08 -13.29
N HIS A 80 3.33 -1.72 -13.41
CA HIS A 80 2.29 -2.04 -12.44
C HIS A 80 1.70 -3.44 -12.63
N PHE A 81 1.44 -3.83 -13.87
CA PHE A 81 0.72 -5.06 -14.19
C PHE A 81 1.63 -6.29 -14.31
N ASN A 82 2.64 -6.22 -15.20
CA ASN A 82 3.59 -7.30 -15.44
C ASN A 82 4.84 -6.82 -16.20
N ALA A 83 5.92 -6.52 -15.46
CA ALA A 83 7.16 -6.05 -16.05
C ALA A 83 7.83 -7.05 -17.03
N ALA A 84 7.44 -8.33 -17.01
CA ALA A 84 7.94 -9.32 -17.97
C ALA A 84 7.55 -8.98 -19.42
N LYS A 85 6.42 -8.29 -19.62
CA LYS A 85 5.94 -7.88 -20.94
C LYS A 85 6.83 -6.82 -21.61
N LEU A 86 7.64 -6.09 -20.84
CA LEU A 86 8.53 -5.06 -21.37
C LEU A 86 9.56 -5.62 -22.36
N ALA A 87 10.07 -6.83 -22.12
CA ALA A 87 10.99 -7.50 -23.06
C ALA A 87 10.32 -7.84 -24.41
N MET A 88 8.99 -7.97 -24.43
CA MET A 88 8.18 -8.24 -25.62
C MET A 88 7.72 -6.97 -26.34
N SER A 89 8.05 -5.78 -25.83
CA SER A 89 7.69 -4.53 -26.51
C SER A 89 8.39 -4.38 -27.87
N GLU A 90 7.69 -3.77 -28.82
CA GLU A 90 8.22 -3.45 -30.15
C GLU A 90 9.14 -2.22 -30.13
N LYS A 91 8.94 -1.29 -29.19
CA LYS A 91 9.72 -0.04 -29.09
C LYS A 91 10.96 -0.25 -28.22
N GLU A 92 12.05 0.44 -28.56
CA GLU A 92 13.29 0.39 -27.76
C GLU A 92 13.21 1.22 -26.48
N PHE A 93 12.43 2.31 -26.50
CA PHE A 93 12.24 3.20 -25.37
C PHE A 93 10.82 3.75 -25.39
N GLU A 94 10.20 3.83 -24.21
CA GLU A 94 8.91 4.49 -24.03
C GLU A 94 8.76 4.99 -22.60
N LEU A 95 8.05 6.11 -22.45
CA LEU A 95 7.78 6.77 -21.18
C LEU A 95 6.29 7.13 -21.15
N SER A 96 5.66 6.97 -19.98
CA SER A 96 4.28 7.33 -19.72
C SER A 96 4.17 8.08 -18.40
N THR A 97 3.30 9.07 -18.37
CA THR A 97 2.94 9.82 -17.17
C THR A 97 1.42 9.88 -17.06
N THR A 98 0.88 9.65 -15.86
CA THR A 98 -0.55 9.66 -15.60
C THR A 98 -0.84 10.42 -14.31
N TYR A 99 -1.95 11.16 -14.31
CA TYR A 99 -2.47 11.88 -13.15
C TYR A 99 -3.96 11.57 -12.99
N THR A 100 -4.31 10.92 -11.89
CA THR A 100 -5.67 10.44 -11.59
C THR A 100 -6.16 11.12 -10.33
N PRO A 101 -7.05 12.12 -10.44
CA PRO A 101 -7.68 12.70 -9.26
C PRO A 101 -8.72 11.70 -8.71
N TRP A 102 -8.67 11.45 -7.41
CA TRP A 102 -9.44 10.41 -6.76
C TRP A 102 -10.62 11.03 -5.98
N LEU A 103 -11.76 10.34 -5.93
CA LEU A 103 -12.95 10.77 -5.18
C LEU A 103 -13.51 12.17 -5.53
N LYS A 104 -13.37 12.63 -6.77
CA LYS A 104 -13.95 13.93 -7.22
C LYS A 104 -15.43 14.11 -6.87
N ASN A 105 -16.21 13.03 -6.90
CA ASN A 105 -17.65 13.08 -6.62
C ASN A 105 -17.97 13.39 -5.16
N LEU A 106 -17.00 13.24 -4.25
CA LEU A 106 -17.13 13.61 -2.84
C LEU A 106 -16.70 15.08 -2.57
N GLY A 107 -16.40 15.85 -3.63
CA GLY A 107 -15.95 17.24 -3.51
C GLY A 107 -14.49 17.40 -3.06
N LEU A 108 -13.75 16.30 -2.97
CA LEU A 108 -12.33 16.30 -2.61
C LEU A 108 -11.48 16.59 -3.85
N ASN A 109 -10.61 17.59 -3.76
CA ASN A 109 -9.77 18.08 -4.87
C ASN A 109 -8.26 17.84 -4.63
N ASP A 110 -7.92 17.36 -3.45
CA ASP A 110 -6.58 17.22 -2.87
C ASP A 110 -6.11 15.77 -2.78
N ILE A 111 -6.98 14.81 -3.12
CA ILE A 111 -6.66 13.39 -3.24
C ILE A 111 -6.36 13.06 -4.71
N TYR A 112 -5.15 12.59 -4.98
CA TYR A 112 -4.74 12.24 -6.33
C TYR A 112 -3.62 11.20 -6.34
N LEU A 113 -3.52 10.48 -7.45
CA LEU A 113 -2.45 9.57 -7.76
C LEU A 113 -1.69 10.05 -9.00
N ALA A 114 -0.38 10.21 -8.86
CA ALA A 114 0.53 10.51 -9.96
C ALA A 114 1.45 9.32 -10.22
N TYR A 115 1.68 9.00 -11.49
CA TYR A 115 2.49 7.87 -11.88
C TYR A 115 3.35 8.19 -13.09
N LEU A 116 4.64 7.94 -12.97
CA LEU A 116 5.62 8.02 -14.04
C LEU A 116 6.20 6.63 -14.23
N SER A 117 6.16 6.11 -15.46
CA SER A 117 6.73 4.81 -15.78
C SER A 117 7.42 4.83 -17.12
N GLY A 118 8.44 4.02 -17.28
CA GLY A 118 9.20 3.93 -18.51
C GLY A 118 9.97 2.63 -18.60
N TYR A 119 10.43 2.32 -19.80
CA TYR A 119 11.36 1.23 -20.02
C TYR A 119 12.34 1.55 -21.13
N ASN A 120 13.51 0.90 -21.06
CA ASN A 120 14.51 0.87 -22.11
C ASN A 120 14.83 -0.59 -22.42
N LYS A 121 14.86 -0.95 -23.70
CA LYS A 121 15.35 -2.25 -24.17
C LYS A 121 16.85 -2.17 -24.40
N PHE A 122 17.59 -3.18 -23.93
CA PHE A 122 19.02 -3.30 -24.21
C PHE A 122 19.27 -3.98 -25.56
N ASP A 123 18.42 -4.97 -25.86
CA ASP A 123 18.44 -5.74 -27.09
C ASP A 123 17.00 -6.23 -27.40
N LYS A 124 16.85 -7.14 -28.37
CA LYS A 124 15.53 -7.69 -28.74
C LYS A 124 14.90 -8.57 -27.65
N LEU A 125 15.70 -9.04 -26.69
CA LEU A 125 15.32 -10.02 -25.69
C LEU A 125 15.26 -9.44 -24.27
N GLN A 126 15.83 -8.27 -24.01
CA GLN A 126 16.03 -7.76 -22.65
C GLN A 126 15.56 -6.32 -22.51
N ALA A 127 14.93 -6.01 -21.37
CA ALA A 127 14.50 -4.67 -21.02
C ALA A 127 14.72 -4.37 -19.54
N ILE A 128 14.91 -3.08 -19.25
CA ILE A 128 14.85 -2.52 -17.91
C ILE A 128 13.67 -1.55 -17.85
N GLY A 129 12.79 -1.76 -16.88
CA GLY A 129 11.67 -0.89 -16.57
C GLY A 129 11.87 -0.18 -15.24
N TYR A 130 11.27 0.99 -15.12
CA TYR A 130 11.29 1.79 -13.90
C TYR A 130 9.97 2.54 -13.76
N SER A 131 9.54 2.73 -12.52
CA SER A 131 8.33 3.46 -12.19
C SER A 131 8.47 4.22 -10.88
N ILE A 132 7.72 5.32 -10.80
CA ILE A 132 7.53 6.11 -9.61
C ILE A 132 6.03 6.39 -9.49
N ARG A 133 5.49 6.12 -8.30
CA ARG A 133 4.09 6.37 -7.95
C ARG A 133 4.03 7.25 -6.70
N PHE A 134 3.16 8.23 -6.74
CA PHE A 134 2.87 9.11 -5.63
C PHE A 134 1.36 9.18 -5.41
N PHE A 135 0.93 8.97 -4.17
CA PHE A 135 -0.48 9.04 -3.79
C PHE A 135 -0.66 10.05 -2.66
N SER A 136 -1.41 11.12 -2.92
CA SER A 136 -1.81 12.12 -1.94
C SER A 136 -3.14 11.69 -1.31
N LEU A 137 -3.20 11.65 0.02
CA LEU A 137 -4.45 11.40 0.75
C LEU A 137 -5.25 12.69 1.01
N GLY A 138 -4.75 13.84 0.56
CA GLY A 138 -5.37 15.15 0.81
C GLY A 138 -5.16 15.64 2.23
N GLU A 139 -5.86 16.73 2.56
CA GLU A 139 -5.85 17.33 3.88
C GLU A 139 -6.84 16.62 4.80
N ILE A 140 -6.33 16.17 5.95
CA ILE A 140 -7.12 15.52 6.99
C ILE A 140 -7.13 16.43 8.22
N GLU A 141 -8.33 16.80 8.67
CA GLU A 141 -8.54 17.52 9.92
C GLU A 141 -8.57 16.54 11.09
N TYR A 142 -7.68 16.74 12.06
CA TYR A 142 -7.70 15.98 13.31
C TYR A 142 -8.71 16.61 14.27
N ARG A 143 -9.63 15.81 14.80
CA ARG A 143 -10.65 16.24 15.74
C ARG A 143 -10.53 15.51 17.07
N ASN A 144 -10.79 16.22 18.17
CA ASN A 144 -10.88 15.62 19.51
C ASN A 144 -12.29 15.02 19.75
N ASP A 145 -12.50 14.39 20.90
CA ASP A 145 -13.80 13.79 21.28
C ASP A 145 -14.94 14.82 21.37
N GLN A 146 -14.60 16.10 21.55
CA GLN A 146 -15.53 17.24 21.54
C GLN A 146 -15.78 17.81 20.14
N SER A 147 -15.23 17.18 19.08
CA SER A 147 -15.30 17.61 17.67
C SER A 147 -14.56 18.90 17.34
N ASP A 148 -13.73 19.42 18.24
CA ASP A 148 -12.87 20.58 17.98
C ASP A 148 -11.69 20.18 17.08
N ILE A 149 -11.36 21.04 16.12
CA ILE A 149 -10.21 20.86 15.23
C ILE A 149 -8.93 21.07 16.05
N THR A 150 -8.10 20.03 16.11
CA THR A 150 -6.84 20.01 16.85
C THR A 150 -5.62 20.21 15.91
N GLY A 151 -5.82 20.10 14.60
CA GLY A 151 -4.81 20.38 13.57
C GLY A 151 -5.19 19.81 12.21
N THR A 152 -4.33 20.01 11.21
CA THR A 152 -4.45 19.40 9.89
C THR A 152 -3.16 18.65 9.51
N GLY A 153 -3.29 17.64 8.66
CA GLY A 153 -2.16 16.90 8.11
C GLY A 153 -2.40 16.51 6.66
N ASN A 154 -1.32 16.43 5.88
CA ASN A 154 -1.36 16.08 4.47
C ASN A 154 -0.51 14.83 4.20
N PRO A 155 -0.97 13.63 4.59
CA PRO A 155 -0.22 12.41 4.39
C PRO A 155 -0.12 12.04 2.91
N SER A 156 1.01 11.45 2.53
CA SER A 156 1.24 10.93 1.18
C SER A 156 2.02 9.63 1.23
N GLU A 157 1.80 8.81 0.22
CA GLU A 157 2.44 7.51 0.04
C GLU A 157 3.24 7.50 -1.27
N PHE A 158 4.35 6.75 -1.28
CA PHE A 158 5.30 6.75 -2.39
C PHE A 158 5.79 5.34 -2.70
N GLU A 159 5.92 5.04 -3.98
CA GLU A 159 6.56 3.82 -4.49
C GLU A 159 7.55 4.17 -5.59
N ALA A 160 8.70 3.51 -5.57
CA ALA A 160 9.64 3.47 -6.66
C ALA A 160 10.01 2.02 -6.94
N ALA A 161 9.94 1.61 -8.20
CA ALA A 161 10.28 0.28 -8.62
C ALA A 161 11.18 0.29 -9.85
N ILE A 162 11.95 -0.79 -9.94
CA ILE A 162 12.84 -1.11 -11.04
C ILE A 162 12.66 -2.59 -11.35
N ALA A 163 12.62 -2.94 -12.62
CA ALA A 163 12.45 -4.31 -13.05
C ALA A 163 13.37 -4.62 -14.23
N TYR A 164 13.94 -5.81 -14.23
CA TYR A 164 14.61 -6.37 -15.39
C TYR A 164 13.73 -7.48 -15.96
N SER A 165 13.58 -7.52 -17.28
CA SER A 165 12.85 -8.58 -17.96
C SER A 165 13.63 -9.13 -19.15
N ARG A 166 13.42 -10.42 -19.40
CA ARG A 166 14.06 -11.15 -20.50
C ARG A 166 13.09 -12.12 -21.18
N LYS A 167 13.04 -12.07 -22.51
CA LYS A 167 12.37 -13.05 -23.37
C LYS A 167 13.23 -14.32 -23.43
N LEU A 168 12.65 -15.46 -23.06
CA LEU A 168 13.36 -16.75 -22.96
C LEU A 168 13.22 -17.62 -24.22
N SER A 169 12.10 -17.48 -24.92
CA SER A 169 11.77 -18.20 -26.15
C SER A 169 10.89 -17.30 -27.03
N ASP A 170 10.86 -17.62 -28.31
CA ASP A 170 9.84 -17.14 -29.24
C ASP A 170 8.47 -17.76 -28.98
#